data_AF-A0A969AZ54-F1
#
_entry.id   AF-A0A969AZ54-F1
#
_cell.length_a   1.000
_cell.length_b   1.000
_cell.length_c   1.000
_cell.angle_alpha   90.00
_cell.angle_beta   90.00
_cell.angle_gamma   90.00
#
_symmetry.space_group_name_H-M   'P 1'
#
loop_
_entity.id
_entity.type
_entity.pdbx_description
1 polymer ?
#
loop_
_entity_poly.entity_id
_entity_poly.type
_entity_poly.pdbx_seq_one_letter_code
_entity_poly.pdbx_strand_id
1 'polypeptide(L)'
;MDNKCLECGDPFVGRSDKKFCSDQCRTSYYNKQNADSTNYMRNVNRILRKNRKILADLNPNGKSKVGKAKLLDMGYNFNYFTNVYKTKSGKIYYFCYEQGYLPIEDNQFALVIREEYVT
;
A
#
# COMPACT_ATOMS: atom_id res chain seq x y z
N MET A 1 -14.04 -44.79 4.81
CA MET A 1 -12.95 -43.93 4.33
C MET A 1 -13.01 -42.66 5.15
N ASP A 2 -12.00 -42.42 5.99
CA ASP A 2 -12.00 -41.26 6.87
C ASP A 2 -11.66 -40.01 6.06
N ASN A 3 -12.53 -39.00 6.09
CA ASN A 3 -12.25 -37.71 5.47
C ASN A 3 -11.18 -36.98 6.30
N LYS A 4 -10.11 -36.50 5.65
CA LYS A 4 -9.03 -35.76 6.30
C LYS A 4 -9.18 -34.26 6.08
N CYS A 5 -8.92 -33.48 7.12
CA CYS A 5 -8.99 -32.02 7.07
C CYS A 5 -7.91 -31.45 6.14
N LEU A 6 -8.29 -30.54 5.24
CA LEU A 6 -7.33 -29.87 4.35
C LEU A 6 -6.33 -28.94 5.08
N GLU A 7 -6.63 -28.52 6.31
CA GLU A 7 -5.78 -27.62 7.11
C GLU A 7 -4.86 -28.38 8.08
N CYS A 8 -5.40 -29.27 8.92
CA CYS A 8 -4.64 -29.95 9.98
C CYS A 8 -4.33 -31.42 9.67
N GLY A 9 -4.95 -32.01 8.65
CA GLY A 9 -4.78 -33.43 8.32
C GLY A 9 -5.56 -34.41 9.20
N ASP A 10 -6.18 -33.94 10.29
CA ASP A 10 -6.94 -34.79 11.21
C ASP A 10 -8.16 -35.43 10.53
N PRO A 11 -8.49 -36.69 10.89
CA PRO A 11 -9.72 -37.32 10.46
C PRO A 11 -10.94 -36.61 11.06
N PHE A 12 -12.02 -36.50 10.29
CA PHE A 12 -13.28 -35.97 10.78
C PHE A 12 -14.48 -36.67 10.13
N VAL A 13 -15.61 -36.61 10.82
CA VAL A 13 -16.90 -37.11 10.32
C VAL A 13 -17.78 -35.93 9.90
N GLY A 14 -18.51 -36.11 8.81
CA GLY A 14 -19.50 -35.15 8.33
C GLY A 14 -19.99 -35.52 6.94
N ARG A 15 -20.69 -34.57 6.31
CA ARG A 15 -21.18 -34.71 4.94
C ARG A 15 -20.05 -35.05 3.96
N SER A 16 -20.41 -35.70 2.86
CA SER A 16 -19.48 -36.11 1.80
C SER A 16 -18.69 -34.93 1.18
N ASP A 17 -19.22 -33.71 1.24
CA ASP A 17 -18.60 -32.48 0.73
C ASP A 17 -17.85 -31.66 1.79
N LYS A 18 -17.86 -32.10 3.07
CA LYS A 18 -17.16 -31.41 4.14
C LYS A 18 -15.64 -31.54 3.93
N LYS A 19 -14.92 -30.42 3.99
CA LYS A 19 -13.47 -30.32 3.72
C LYS A 19 -12.61 -30.03 4.95
N PHE A 20 -13.22 -29.56 6.04
CA PHE A 20 -12.53 -29.07 7.23
C PHE A 20 -13.16 -29.66 8.49
N CYS A 21 -12.35 -29.98 9.49
CA CYS A 21 -12.83 -30.51 10.77
C CYS A 21 -13.56 -29.44 11.61
N SER A 22 -13.21 -28.15 11.44
CA SER A 22 -13.78 -27.01 12.16
C SER A 22 -13.79 -25.73 11.31
N ASP A 23 -14.59 -24.74 11.72
CA ASP A 23 -14.58 -23.41 11.10
C ASP A 23 -13.23 -22.71 11.24
N GLN A 24 -12.52 -22.96 12.34
CA GLN A 24 -11.16 -22.45 12.54
C GLN A 24 -10.20 -22.97 11.46
N CYS A 25 -10.26 -24.27 11.15
CA CYS A 25 -9.44 -24.87 10.11
C CYS A 25 -9.77 -24.32 8.72
N ARG A 26 -11.06 -24.12 8.44
CA ARG A 26 -11.53 -23.50 7.19
C ARG A 26 -10.92 -22.10 7.01
N THR A 27 -11.06 -21.24 8.01
CA THR A 27 -10.55 -19.86 7.96
C THR A 27 -9.03 -19.83 7.85
N SER A 28 -8.32 -20.68 8.58
CA SER A 28 -6.86 -20.74 8.56
C SER A 28 -6.31 -21.16 7.19
N TYR A 29 -6.93 -22.15 6.56
CA TYR A 29 -6.57 -22.60 5.21
C TYR A 29 -6.72 -21.49 4.16
N TYR A 30 -7.86 -20.81 4.16
CA TYR A 30 -8.09 -19.71 3.21
C TYR A 30 -7.23 -18.47 3.49
N ASN A 31 -6.92 -18.19 4.76
CA ASN A 31 -5.98 -17.13 5.12
C ASN A 31 -4.56 -17.43 4.61
N LYS A 32 -4.11 -18.68 4.68
CA LYS A 32 -2.82 -19.11 4.11
C LYS A 32 -2.78 -18.99 2.59
N GLN A 33 -3.83 -19.43 1.90
CA GLN A 33 -3.90 -19.30 0.42
C GLN A 33 -3.85 -17.83 -0.04
N ASN A 34 -4.44 -16.91 0.71
CA ASN A 34 -4.43 -15.49 0.40
C ASN A 34 -3.26 -14.74 1.05
N ALA A 35 -2.35 -15.43 1.75
CA ALA A 35 -1.32 -14.77 2.56
C ALA A 35 -0.35 -13.95 1.71
N ASP A 36 0.09 -14.47 0.57
CA ASP A 36 1.10 -13.80 -0.28
C ASP A 36 0.56 -12.52 -0.91
N SER A 37 -0.64 -12.57 -1.49
CA SER A 37 -1.32 -11.39 -2.03
C SER A 37 -1.59 -10.35 -0.93
N THR A 38 -2.02 -10.81 0.24
CA THR A 38 -2.30 -9.94 1.40
C THR A 38 -1.02 -9.35 2.01
N ASN A 39 0.08 -10.10 2.04
CA ASN A 39 1.40 -9.66 2.52
C ASN A 39 1.98 -8.58 1.60
N TYR A 40 1.95 -8.81 0.28
CA TYR A 40 2.42 -7.85 -0.70
C TYR A 40 1.62 -6.54 -0.61
N MET A 41 0.28 -6.62 -0.64
CA MET A 41 -0.58 -5.45 -0.48
C MET A 41 -0.33 -4.72 0.85
N ARG A 42 -0.14 -5.45 1.95
CA ARG A 42 0.23 -4.85 3.25
C ARG A 42 1.56 -4.11 3.18
N ASN A 43 2.57 -4.68 2.51
CA ASN A 43 3.87 -4.04 2.34
C ASN A 43 3.79 -2.78 1.48
N VAL A 44 3.07 -2.82 0.34
CA VAL A 44 2.84 -1.65 -0.50
C VAL A 44 2.12 -0.54 0.29
N ASN A 45 1.05 -0.89 1.01
CA ASN A 45 0.33 0.06 1.85
C ASN A 45 1.20 0.65 2.97
N ARG A 46 2.13 -0.13 3.53
CA ARG A 46 3.10 0.37 4.51
C ARG A 46 4.03 1.42 3.90
N ILE A 47 4.52 1.19 2.68
CA ILE A 47 5.37 2.13 1.95
C ILE A 47 4.58 3.42 1.63
N LEU A 48 3.37 3.29 1.08
CA LEU A 48 2.51 4.44 0.75
C LEU A 48 2.19 5.31 1.98
N ARG A 49 1.89 4.69 3.13
CA ARG A 49 1.68 5.41 4.40
C ARG A 49 2.93 6.14 4.87
N LYS A 50 4.11 5.49 4.76
CA LYS A 50 5.40 6.13 5.10
C LYS A 50 5.68 7.31 4.18
N ASN A 51 5.52 7.14 2.87
CA ASN A 51 5.69 8.21 1.88
C ASN A 51 4.76 9.40 2.18
N ARG A 52 3.46 9.14 2.37
CA ARG A 52 2.47 10.17 2.74
C ARG A 52 2.90 10.94 4.00
N LYS A 53 3.32 10.23 5.05
CA LYS A 53 3.78 10.85 6.31
C LYS A 53 4.98 11.76 6.08
N ILE A 54 6.00 11.28 5.35
CA ILE A 54 7.20 12.09 5.05
C ILE A 54 6.83 13.39 4.33
N LEU A 55 5.97 13.32 3.31
CA LEU A 55 5.53 14.52 2.59
C LEU A 55 4.76 15.48 3.51
N ALA A 56 3.85 14.98 4.35
CA ALA A 56 3.11 15.79 5.30
C ALA A 56 4.02 16.47 6.35
N ASP A 57 4.98 15.73 6.91
CA ASP A 57 5.93 16.23 7.90
C ASP A 57 6.83 17.34 7.31
N LEU A 58 7.16 17.24 6.02
CA LEU A 58 7.97 18.23 5.31
C LEU A 58 7.15 19.38 4.72
N ASN A 59 5.82 19.26 4.68
CA ASN A 59 4.92 20.21 4.06
C ASN A 59 3.83 20.75 5.02
N PRO A 60 4.18 21.28 6.21
CA PRO A 60 3.22 21.63 7.26
C PRO A 60 2.23 22.73 6.84
N ASN A 61 2.62 23.60 5.90
CA ASN A 61 1.82 24.73 5.43
C ASN A 61 1.20 24.50 4.03
N GLY A 62 1.21 23.25 3.54
CA GLY A 62 0.63 22.89 2.24
C GLY A 62 1.47 23.21 1.01
N LYS A 63 2.51 24.06 1.13
CA LYS A 63 3.52 24.30 0.09
C LYS A 63 4.93 24.41 0.68
N SER A 64 5.87 23.65 0.13
CA SER A 64 7.28 23.68 0.53
C SER A 64 8.19 23.16 -0.60
N LYS A 65 9.51 23.30 -0.44
CA LYS A 65 10.52 22.69 -1.32
C LYS A 65 11.43 21.78 -0.53
N VAL A 66 11.79 20.64 -1.11
CA VAL A 66 12.71 19.68 -0.48
C VAL A 66 13.66 19.07 -1.52
N GLY A 67 14.92 18.87 -1.13
CA GLY A 67 15.88 18.15 -1.96
C GLY A 67 15.61 16.63 -1.99
N LYS A 68 15.92 15.99 -3.12
CA LYS A 68 15.79 14.53 -3.29
C LYS A 68 16.51 13.72 -2.20
N ALA A 69 17.73 14.14 -1.82
CA ALA A 69 18.52 13.46 -0.79
C ALA A 69 17.78 13.39 0.55
N LYS A 70 17.16 14.49 0.99
CA LYS A 70 16.41 14.52 2.26
C LYS A 70 15.22 13.55 2.26
N LEU A 71 14.52 13.41 1.13
CA LEU A 71 13.45 12.43 0.99
C LEU A 71 14.00 10.99 1.08
N LEU A 72 15.11 10.71 0.40
CA LEU A 72 15.77 9.40 0.45
C LEU A 72 16.25 9.04 1.87
N ASP A 73 16.84 9.99 2.59
CA ASP A 73 17.32 9.80 3.97
C ASP A 73 16.17 9.50 4.94
N MET A 74 15.00 10.12 4.74
CA MET A 74 13.78 9.80 5.49
C MET A 74 13.17 8.45 5.04
N GLY A 75 13.73 7.83 4.00
CA GLY A 75 13.33 6.56 3.43
C GLY A 75 12.05 6.65 2.61
N TYR A 76 11.85 7.76 1.91
CA TYR A 76 10.83 7.92 0.87
C TYR A 76 11.15 7.02 -0.32
N ASN A 77 10.16 6.33 -0.86
CA ASN A 77 10.32 5.46 -2.02
C ASN A 77 9.58 6.03 -3.24
N PHE A 78 10.33 6.57 -4.20
CA PHE A 78 9.80 7.20 -5.41
C PHE A 78 9.07 6.24 -6.38
N ASN A 79 9.21 4.93 -6.20
CA ASN A 79 8.51 3.93 -7.01
C ASN A 79 7.06 3.69 -6.56
N TYR A 80 6.63 4.27 -5.44
CA TYR A 80 5.30 4.07 -4.88
C TYR A 80 4.56 5.40 -4.74
N PHE A 81 3.49 5.51 -5.52
CA PHE A 81 2.53 6.61 -5.50
C PHE A 81 1.15 6.04 -5.82
N THR A 82 0.09 6.70 -5.38
CA THR A 82 -1.30 6.31 -5.66
C THR A 82 -1.77 6.88 -7.00
N ASN A 83 -1.34 8.10 -7.35
CA ASN A 83 -1.82 8.80 -8.53
C ASN A 83 -0.71 9.62 -9.19
N VAL A 84 -0.80 9.76 -10.51
CA VAL A 84 -0.01 10.68 -11.31
C VAL A 84 -0.95 11.66 -11.99
N TYR A 85 -0.64 12.95 -11.92
CA TYR A 85 -1.40 14.00 -12.61
C TYR A 85 -0.48 14.80 -13.51
N LYS A 86 -0.86 14.93 -14.78
CA LYS A 86 -0.11 15.70 -15.78
C LYS A 86 -0.90 16.96 -16.12
N THR A 87 -0.27 18.13 -15.96
CA THR A 87 -0.89 19.41 -16.35
C THR A 87 -0.84 19.61 -17.86
N LYS A 88 -1.66 20.54 -18.37
CA LYS A 88 -1.59 21.00 -19.77
C LYS A 88 -0.21 21.54 -20.15
N SER A 89 0.50 22.14 -19.19
CA SER A 89 1.87 22.65 -19.36
C SER A 89 2.95 21.55 -19.30
N GLY A 90 2.58 20.27 -19.22
CA GLY A 90 3.50 19.14 -19.19
C GLY A 90 4.12 18.81 -17.83
N LYS A 91 3.77 19.53 -16.75
CA LYS A 91 4.28 19.22 -15.40
C LYS A 91 3.62 17.96 -14.87
N ILE A 92 4.42 17.09 -14.25
CA ILE A 92 3.96 15.82 -13.69
C ILE A 92 4.01 15.89 -12.17
N TYR A 93 2.89 15.59 -11.54
CA TYR A 93 2.70 15.51 -10.11
C TYR A 93 2.53 14.05 -9.71
N TYR A 94 3.22 13.64 -8.65
CA TYR A 94 3.13 12.31 -8.07
C TYR A 94 2.53 12.44 -6.68
N PHE A 95 1.50 11.64 -6.40
CA PHE A 95 0.75 11.73 -5.14
C PHE A 95 0.81 10.43 -4.36
N CYS A 96 0.96 10.55 -3.04
CA CYS A 96 0.61 9.53 -2.07
C CYS A 96 -0.63 10.00 -1.31
N TYR A 97 -1.80 9.58 -1.78
CA TYR A 97 -3.11 10.10 -1.34
C TYR A 97 -3.24 11.60 -1.65
N GLU A 98 -3.44 12.45 -0.64
CA GLU A 98 -3.57 13.90 -0.80
C GLU A 98 -2.22 14.63 -0.85
N GLN A 99 -1.15 14.01 -0.34
CA GLN A 99 0.19 14.61 -0.37
C GLN A 99 0.86 14.31 -1.69
N GLY A 100 1.47 15.31 -2.32
CA GLY A 100 2.16 15.11 -3.58
C GLY A 100 3.40 15.95 -3.74
N TYR A 101 4.13 15.65 -4.81
CA TYR A 101 5.29 16.41 -5.21
C TYR A 101 5.37 16.55 -6.73
N LEU A 102 6.04 17.59 -7.20
CA LEU A 102 6.51 17.70 -8.58
C LEU A 102 8.02 17.93 -8.60
N PRO A 103 8.76 17.28 -9.52
CA PRO A 103 10.15 17.62 -9.78
C PRO A 103 10.28 19.08 -10.20
N ILE A 104 11.26 19.76 -9.62
CA ILE A 104 11.71 21.09 -10.02
C ILE A 104 13.23 21.03 -10.29
N GLU A 105 13.85 22.16 -10.57
CA GLU A 105 15.28 22.26 -10.85
C GLU A 105 16.15 21.82 -9.65
N ASP A 106 17.45 21.60 -9.90
CA ASP A 106 18.46 21.28 -8.88
C ASP A 106 18.18 20.04 -8.01
N ASN A 107 17.59 18.99 -8.59
CA ASN A 107 17.20 17.77 -7.86
C ASN A 107 16.30 18.06 -6.66
N GLN A 108 15.49 19.11 -6.74
CA GLN A 108 14.50 19.45 -5.74
C GLN A 108 13.08 19.04 -6.18
N PHE A 109 12.20 19.00 -5.19
CA PHE A 109 10.79 18.76 -5.36
C PHE A 109 10.00 19.87 -4.67
N ALA A 110 8.98 20.38 -5.35
CA ALA A 110 7.96 21.18 -4.70
C ALA A 110 6.89 20.24 -4.13
N LEU A 111 6.53 20.40 -2.87
CA LEU A 111 5.50 19.62 -2.19
C LEU A 111 4.18 20.38 -2.22
N VAL A 112 3.09 19.64 -2.40
CA VAL A 112 1.72 20.16 -2.51
C VAL A 112 0.74 19.24 -1.79
N ILE A 113 -0.38 19.81 -1.36
CA ILE A 113 -1.55 19.07 -0.90
C ILE A 113 -2.66 19.22 -1.95
N ARG A 114 -3.28 18.10 -2.33
CA ARG A 114 -4.47 18.12 -3.18
C ARG A 114 -5.71 18.24 -2.28
N GLU A 115 -6.42 19.35 -2.40
CA GLU A 115 -7.55 19.65 -1.51
C GLU A 115 -8.83 18.86 -1.84
N GLU A 116 -9.02 18.39 -3.08
CA GLU A 116 -10.23 17.64 -3.46
C GLU A 116 -9.92 16.45 -4.38
N TYR A 117 -10.51 15.29 -4.07
CA TYR A 117 -10.92 14.35 -5.10
C TYR A 117 -12.18 14.93 -5.71
N VAL A 118 -12.08 15.58 -6.86
CA VAL A 118 -13.28 15.91 -7.64
C VAL A 118 -13.90 14.58 -8.05
N THR A 119 -14.95 14.17 -7.35
CA THR A 119 -15.94 13.20 -7.83
C THR A 119 -16.73 13.78 -8.99
#